data_AF-A0A972S0V7-F1
#
_entry.id   AF-A0A972S0V7-F1
#
_cell.length_a   1.000
_cell.length_b   1.000
_cell.length_c   1.000
_cell.angle_alpha   90.00
_cell.angle_beta   90.00
_cell.angle_gamma   90.00
#
_symmetry.space_group_name_H-M   'P 1'
#
loop_
_entity.id
_entity.type
_entity.pdbx_description
1 polymer ?
#
loop_
_entity_poly.entity_id
_entity_poly.type
_entity_poly.pdbx_seq_one_letter_code
_entity_poly.pdbx_strand_id
1 'polypeptide(L)'
;MEYFRSKGVLFRELRSLDLRSFGIKKRWSVYVGVDEKMRYWLIVQIQRKSRFLQKDARELLSVEEELKERLDHGFKKRALLLRGPLCSKARKVLEEQGWSVDAAV
;
A
#
# COMPACT_ATOMS: atom_id res chain seq x y z
N MET A 1 -2.01 -0.14 -12.00
CA MET A 1 -2.47 -1.32 -12.76
C MET A 1 -1.31 -2.03 -13.46
N GLU A 2 -0.37 -1.31 -14.09
CA GLU A 2 0.74 -1.94 -14.84
C GLU A 2 1.73 -2.74 -13.98
N TYR A 3 1.99 -2.32 -12.73
CA TYR A 3 2.85 -3.03 -11.78
C TYR A 3 2.46 -4.50 -11.58
N PHE A 4 1.18 -4.78 -11.32
CA PHE A 4 0.71 -6.14 -11.07
C PHE A 4 0.67 -6.99 -12.34
N ARG A 5 0.36 -6.36 -13.49
CA ARG A 5 0.37 -7.02 -14.80
C ARG A 5 1.79 -7.47 -15.20
N SER A 6 2.79 -6.61 -15.00
CA SER A 6 4.22 -6.92 -15.21
C SER A 6 4.69 -8.08 -14.33
N LYS A 7 4.17 -8.16 -13.10
CA LYS A 7 4.50 -9.22 -12.12
C LYS A 7 3.69 -10.51 -12.30
N GLY A 8 2.75 -10.56 -13.25
CA GLY A 8 1.83 -11.69 -13.44
C GLY A 8 0.93 -11.95 -12.23
N VAL A 9 0.56 -10.92 -11.48
CA VAL A 9 -0.34 -11.03 -10.32
C VAL A 9 -1.77 -10.68 -10.76
N LEU A 10 -2.66 -11.67 -10.72
CA LEU A 10 -4.09 -11.50 -10.94
C LEU A 10 -4.85 -11.58 -9.62
N PHE A 11 -5.79 -10.65 -9.42
CA PHE A 11 -6.66 -10.62 -8.25
C PHE A 11 -7.99 -11.28 -8.59
N ARG A 12 -8.39 -12.28 -7.79
CA ARG A 12 -9.74 -12.85 -7.83
C ARG A 12 -10.77 -11.84 -7.34
N GLU A 13 -10.39 -11.10 -6.31
CA GLU A 13 -11.19 -10.04 -5.74
C GLU A 13 -10.30 -8.84 -5.45
N LEU A 14 -10.77 -7.65 -5.79
CA LEU A 14 -10.12 -6.38 -5.47
C LEU A 14 -11.19 -5.39 -5.05
N ARG A 15 -11.10 -4.89 -3.81
CA ARG A 15 -12.02 -3.91 -3.23
C ARG A 15 -11.25 -2.66 -2.86
N SER A 16 -11.80 -1.50 -3.18
CA SER A 16 -11.30 -0.22 -2.66
C SER A 16 -11.79 -0.01 -1.24
N LEU A 17 -10.92 0.46 -0.36
CA LEU A 17 -11.26 0.91 0.98
C LEU A 17 -11.30 2.44 1.02
N ASP A 18 -12.38 2.99 1.58
CA ASP A 18 -12.44 4.41 1.88
C ASP A 18 -11.81 4.67 3.24
N LEU A 19 -10.67 5.35 3.25
CA LEU A 19 -9.95 5.68 4.48
C LEU A 19 -10.74 6.62 5.41
N ARG A 20 -11.71 7.40 4.88
CA ARG A 20 -12.49 8.32 5.70
C ARG A 20 -13.46 7.56 6.60
N SER A 21 -13.96 6.41 6.16
CA SER A 21 -14.75 5.49 7.00
C SER A 21 -13.98 5.02 8.23
N PHE A 22 -12.64 5.00 8.20
CA PHE A 22 -11.79 4.66 9.34
C PHE A 22 -11.38 5.87 10.19
N GLY A 23 -11.74 7.09 9.77
CA GLY A 23 -11.34 8.35 10.41
C GLY A 23 -10.06 8.96 9.83
N ILE A 24 -9.44 8.31 8.84
CA ILE A 24 -8.18 8.73 8.24
C ILE A 24 -8.47 9.71 7.08
N LYS A 25 -8.18 10.99 7.29
CA LYS A 25 -8.42 12.07 6.30
C LYS A 25 -7.30 12.18 5.25
N LYS A 26 -6.73 11.07 4.80
CA LYS A 26 -5.67 11.05 3.77
C LYS A 26 -6.28 10.80 2.39
N ARG A 27 -5.76 11.49 1.38
CA ARG A 27 -6.12 11.27 -0.04
C ARG A 27 -5.35 10.10 -0.65
N TRP A 28 -5.27 8.98 0.07
CA TRP A 28 -4.64 7.76 -0.44
C TRP A 28 -5.73 6.85 -0.98
N SER A 29 -5.43 6.18 -2.09
CA SER A 29 -6.31 5.16 -2.64
C SER A 29 -5.83 3.82 -2.11
N VAL A 30 -6.60 3.22 -1.21
CA VAL A 30 -6.28 1.93 -0.60
C VAL A 30 -7.15 0.86 -1.22
N TYR A 31 -6.55 -0.27 -1.53
CA TYR A 31 -7.23 -1.43 -2.07
C TYR A 31 -6.80 -2.66 -1.31
N VAL A 32 -7.75 -3.55 -1.07
CA VAL A 32 -7.51 -4.88 -0.54
C VAL A 32 -7.92 -5.88 -1.60
N GLY A 33 -7.07 -6.87 -1.83
CA GLY A 33 -7.33 -7.87 -2.84
C GLY A 33 -6.88 -9.24 -2.43
N VAL A 34 -7.51 -10.25 -3.01
CA VAL A 34 -7.13 -11.65 -2.85
C VAL A 34 -6.66 -12.14 -4.20
N ASP A 35 -5.42 -12.62 -4.27
CA ASP A 35 -4.91 -13.19 -5.51
C ASP A 35 -5.39 -14.62 -5.75
N GLU A 36 -5.08 -15.17 -6.92
CA GLU A 36 -5.44 -16.54 -7.29
C GLU A 36 -4.88 -17.61 -6.33
N LYS A 37 -3.81 -17.29 -5.62
CA LYS A 37 -3.16 -18.14 -4.62
C LYS A 37 -3.70 -17.91 -3.21
N MET A 38 -4.84 -17.26 -3.06
CA MET A 38 -5.50 -16.94 -1.78
C MET A 38 -4.59 -16.13 -0.83
N ARG A 39 -3.68 -15.32 -1.38
CA ARG A 39 -2.87 -14.39 -0.59
C ARG A 39 -3.60 -13.06 -0.52
N TYR A 40 -3.75 -12.53 0.69
CA TYR A 40 -4.30 -11.21 0.92
C TYR A 40 -3.26 -10.14 0.66
N TRP A 41 -3.62 -9.18 -0.18
CA TRP A 41 -2.83 -8.03 -0.58
C TRP A 41 -3.43 -6.75 -0.02
N LEU A 42 -2.57 -5.92 0.57
CA LEU A 42 -2.85 -4.51 0.81
C LEU A 42 -2.10 -3.69 -0.24
N ILE A 43 -2.82 -2.86 -0.97
CA ILE A 43 -2.28 -2.03 -2.03
C ILE A 43 -2.60 -0.59 -1.67
N VAL A 44 -1.58 0.21 -1.48
CA VAL A 44 -1.73 1.64 -1.19
C VAL A 44 -1.18 2.41 -2.36
N GLN A 45 -2.01 3.26 -2.95
CA GLN A 45 -1.62 4.15 -4.03
C GLN A 45 -1.65 5.59 -3.53
N ILE A 46 -0.52 6.27 -3.68
CA ILE A 46 -0.32 7.65 -3.25
C ILE A 46 0.14 8.47 -4.46
N GLN A 47 -0.54 9.57 -4.73
CA GLN A 47 -0.13 10.52 -5.76
C GLN A 47 0.19 11.87 -5.10
N ARG A 48 1.42 12.35 -5.25
CA ARG A 48 1.85 13.63 -4.69
C ARG A 48 3.05 14.19 -5.44
N LYS A 49 3.08 15.52 -5.59
CA LYS A 49 4.23 16.24 -6.17
C LYS A 49 5.42 16.32 -5.21
N SER A 50 5.16 16.37 -3.90
CA SER A 50 6.18 16.49 -2.86
C SER A 50 6.84 15.16 -2.55
N ARG A 51 8.10 15.21 -2.10
CA ARG A 51 8.88 14.01 -1.76
C ARG A 51 8.24 13.20 -0.64
N PHE A 52 8.13 11.89 -0.81
CA PHE A 52 7.73 10.93 0.22
C PHE A 52 8.93 10.65 1.15
N LEU A 53 8.78 10.99 2.43
CA LEU A 53 9.85 10.96 3.43
C LEU A 53 9.66 9.80 4.40
N GLN A 54 10.65 9.58 5.26
CA GLN A 54 10.61 8.51 6.26
C GLN A 54 9.42 8.63 7.22
N LYS A 55 9.00 9.86 7.56
CA LYS A 55 7.79 10.08 8.37
C LYS A 55 6.52 9.60 7.67
N ASP A 56 6.44 9.76 6.34
CA ASP A 56 5.31 9.28 5.55
C ASP A 56 5.32 7.73 5.48
N ALA A 57 6.50 7.10 5.42
CA ALA A 57 6.63 5.65 5.52
C ALA A 57 6.14 5.12 6.87
N ARG A 58 6.53 5.75 7.98
CA ARG A 58 6.06 5.37 9.32
C ARG A 58 4.56 5.54 9.46
N GLU A 59 4.02 6.64 8.95
CA GLU A 59 2.57 6.87 8.93
C GLU A 59 1.83 5.79 8.14
N LEU A 60 2.38 5.36 7.00
CA LEU A 60 1.82 4.25 6.21
C LEU A 60 1.78 2.94 7.00
N LEU A 61 2.83 2.65 7.78
CA LEU A 61 2.88 1.46 8.64
C LEU A 61 1.83 1.53 9.75
N SER A 62 1.67 2.69 10.40
CA SER A 62 0.62 2.85 11.42
C SER A 62 -0.79 2.68 10.84
N VAL A 63 -1.04 3.19 9.64
CA VAL A 63 -2.32 2.97 8.93
C VAL A 63 -2.51 1.49 8.60
N GLU A 64 -1.45 0.78 8.20
CA GLU A 64 -1.52 -0.65 7.95
C GLU A 64 -1.90 -1.44 9.21
N GLU A 65 -1.30 -1.11 10.35
CA GLU A 65 -1.63 -1.74 11.64
C GLU A 65 -3.09 -1.52 12.00
N GLU A 66 -3.58 -0.28 11.93
CA GLU A 66 -4.99 0.03 12.21
C GLU A 66 -5.93 -0.73 11.25
N LEU A 67 -5.57 -0.84 9.96
CA LEU A 67 -6.35 -1.61 9.00
C LEU A 67 -6.34 -3.11 9.29
N LYS A 68 -5.22 -3.68 9.73
CA LYS A 68 -5.15 -5.09 10.13
C LYS A 68 -6.09 -5.38 11.30
N GLU A 69 -6.07 -4.52 12.32
CA GLU A 69 -6.94 -4.66 13.50
C GLU A 69 -8.41 -4.51 13.13
N ARG A 70 -8.76 -3.48 12.35
CA ARG A 70 -10.16 -3.19 11.95
C ARG A 70 -10.75 -4.26 11.04
N LEU A 71 -9.92 -4.84 10.17
CA LEU A 71 -10.36 -5.85 9.21
C LEU A 71 -10.18 -7.27 9.76
N ASP A 72 -9.55 -7.45 10.91
CA ASP A 72 -9.17 -8.75 11.48
C ASP A 72 -8.44 -9.64 10.44
N HIS A 73 -7.62 -9.02 9.59
CA HIS A 73 -6.98 -9.69 8.45
C HIS A 73 -5.47 -9.45 8.41
N GLY A 74 -4.71 -10.55 8.32
CA GLY A 74 -3.27 -10.51 8.13
C GLY A 74 -2.88 -10.34 6.66
N PHE A 75 -2.52 -9.11 6.24
CA PHE A 75 -2.00 -8.88 4.89
C PHE A 75 -0.64 -9.57 4.69
N LYS A 76 -0.64 -10.65 3.89
CA LYS A 76 0.57 -11.41 3.52
C LYS A 76 1.45 -10.67 2.52
N LYS A 77 0.86 -9.82 1.69
CA LYS A 77 1.56 -9.01 0.70
C LYS A 77 1.13 -7.56 0.81
N ARG A 78 2.09 -6.65 0.72
CA ARG A 78 1.85 -5.20 0.81
C ARG A 78 2.59 -4.50 -0.30
N ALA A 79 1.90 -3.62 -1.02
CA ALA A 79 2.45 -2.89 -2.14
C ALA A 79 2.14 -1.39 -2.01
N LEU A 80 3.17 -0.56 -2.16
CA LEU A 80 3.04 0.90 -2.26
C LEU A 80 3.28 1.31 -3.70
N LEU A 81 2.25 1.86 -4.35
CA LEU A 81 2.31 2.48 -5.66
C LEU A 81 2.40 4.00 -5.48
N LEU A 82 3.60 4.55 -5.58
CA LEU A 82 3.85 5.98 -5.37
C LEU A 82 4.09 6.68 -6.71
N ARG A 83 3.23 7.66 -7.00
CA ARG A 83 3.43 8.64 -8.07
C ARG A 83 4.04 9.90 -7.50
N GLY A 84 5.37 9.96 -7.48
CA GLY A 84 6.14 11.09 -6.96
C GLY A 84 7.55 10.74 -6.48
N PRO A 85 8.34 11.74 -6.06
CA PRO A 85 9.71 11.51 -5.64
C PRO A 85 9.76 10.76 -4.29
N LEU A 86 10.53 9.67 -4.22
CA LEU A 86 10.71 8.86 -3.02
C LEU A 86 12.10 9.10 -2.39
N CYS A 87 12.14 9.30 -1.07
CA CYS A 87 13.40 9.31 -0.34
C CYS A 87 13.92 7.87 -0.15
N SER A 88 15.22 7.66 -0.39
CA SER A 88 15.88 6.35 -0.19
C SER A 88 15.71 5.79 1.23
N LYS A 89 15.73 6.64 2.26
CA LYS A 89 15.46 6.23 3.64
C LYS A 89 14.02 5.72 3.84
N ALA A 90 13.05 6.36 3.18
CA ALA A 90 11.65 5.93 3.24
C ALA A 90 11.45 4.58 2.56
N ARG A 91 12.10 4.39 1.39
CA ARG A 91 12.12 3.10 0.70
C ARG A 91 12.65 1.98 1.60
N LYS A 92 13.81 2.19 2.23
CA LYS A 92 14.43 1.19 3.12
C LYS A 92 13.49 0.76 4.25
N VAL A 93 12.91 1.73 4.96
CA VAL A 93 11.96 1.43 6.05
C VAL A 93 10.79 0.57 5.58
N LEU A 94 10.26 0.83 4.39
CA LEU A 94 9.16 0.05 3.83
C LEU A 94 9.61 -1.36 3.43
N GLU A 95 10.74 -1.48 2.72
CA GLU A 95 11.30 -2.77 2.29
C GLU A 95 11.68 -3.66 3.49
N GLU A 96 12.24 -3.08 4.56
CA GLU A 96 12.54 -3.78 5.82
C GLU A 96 11.28 -4.32 6.50
N GLN A 97 10.13 -3.66 6.31
CA GLN A 97 8.81 -4.11 6.80
C GLN A 97 8.06 -5.00 5.78
N GLY A 98 8.75 -5.45 4.72
CA GLY A 98 8.22 -6.37 3.72
C GLY A 98 7.32 -5.73 2.66
N TRP A 99 7.31 -4.40 2.54
CA TRP A 99 6.56 -3.71 1.50
C TRP A 99 7.29 -3.72 0.17
N SER A 100 6.53 -4.00 -0.89
CA SER A 100 7.00 -3.79 -2.26
C SER A 100 6.73 -2.36 -2.70
N VAL A 101 7.77 -1.58 -2.96
CA VAL A 101 7.63 -0.17 -3.32
C VAL A 101 7.88 0.05 -4.82
N ASP A 102 6.87 0.57 -5.50
CA ASP A 102 6.94 0.97 -6.90
C ASP A 102 6.74 2.49 -7.00
N ALA A 103 7.83 3.19 -7.28
CA ALA A 103 7.87 4.65 -7.35
C ALA A 103 8.12 5.09 -8.80
N ALA A 104 7.19 4.81 -9.70
CA ALA A 104 7.30 5.15 -11.12
C ALA A 104 5.94 5.36 -11.84
N VAL A 105 4.82 5.25 -11.12
CA VAL A 105 3.46 5.32 -11.71
C VAL A 105 3.02 6.75 -11.93
#